data_AF-A0AAU8D2T8-F1
#
_entry.id   AF-A0AAU8D2T8-F1
#
_cell.length_a   1.000
_cell.length_b   1.000
_cell.length_c   1.000
_cell.angle_alpha   90.00
_cell.angle_beta   90.00
_cell.angle_gamma   90.00
#
_symmetry.space_group_name_H-M   'P 1'
#
loop_
_entity.id
_entity.type
_entity.pdbx_description
1 polymer ?
#
loop_
_entity_poly.entity_id
_entity_poly.type
_entity_poly.pdbx_seq_one_letter_code
_entity_poly.pdbx_strand_id
1 'polypeptide(L)'
;MPNNAVRAAAEGMPEINRRRLLLGLASALPLYWEAVANLVRTPAPDAAAVMWKRKLNPNYLLITAEELAEAIAKDEAFLAAHPAKMKRDGR
;
A
#
# COMPACT_ATOMS: atom_id res chain seq x y z
N MET A 1 -5.60 -0.82 -13.11
CA MET A 1 -6.38 0.01 -14.05
C MET A 1 -5.79 1.41 -14.06
N PRO A 2 -5.40 1.99 -15.20
CA PRO A 2 -5.01 3.41 -15.24
C PRO A 2 -6.20 4.25 -14.77
N ASN A 3 -5.93 5.33 -14.03
CA ASN A 3 -6.93 6.12 -13.33
C ASN A 3 -7.79 6.92 -14.34
N ASN A 4 -8.87 6.29 -14.85
CA ASN A 4 -9.75 6.85 -15.89
C ASN A 4 -10.31 8.24 -15.54
N ALA A 5 -10.47 8.54 -14.25
CA ALA A 5 -10.93 9.84 -13.77
C ALA A 5 -9.96 10.98 -14.13
N VAL A 6 -8.65 10.72 -14.12
CA VAL A 6 -7.64 11.73 -14.49
C VAL A 6 -7.64 11.98 -16.00
N ARG A 7 -7.87 10.93 -16.80
CA ARG A 7 -8.00 11.05 -18.26
C ARG A 7 -9.24 11.86 -18.64
N ALA A 8 -10.37 11.62 -17.99
CA ALA A 8 -11.60 12.38 -18.18
C ALA A 8 -11.46 13.85 -17.74
N ALA A 9 -10.82 14.12 -16.60
CA ALA A 9 -10.54 15.49 -16.15
C ALA A 9 -9.59 16.24 -17.10
N ALA A 10 -8.68 15.50 -17.76
CA ALA A 10 -7.76 16.07 -18.73
C ALA A 10 -8.46 16.48 -20.04
N GLU A 11 -9.53 15.81 -20.49
CA GLU A 11 -10.15 16.02 -21.82
C GLU A 11 -10.64 17.47 -22.09
N GLY A 12 -10.92 18.29 -21.08
CA GLY A 12 -11.26 19.71 -21.24
C GLY A 12 -10.08 20.71 -21.15
N MET A 13 -8.86 20.23 -20.87
CA MET A 13 -7.70 21.10 -20.62
C MET A 13 -6.87 21.36 -21.88
N PRO A 14 -6.23 22.56 -22.01
CA PRO A 14 -5.23 22.81 -23.04
C PRO A 14 -4.14 21.73 -23.02
N GLU A 15 -3.65 21.33 -24.21
CA GLU A 15 -2.72 20.22 -24.38
C GLU A 15 -1.47 20.32 -23.48
N ILE A 16 -0.95 21.54 -23.30
CA ILE A 16 0.23 21.77 -22.46
C ILE A 16 -0.07 21.49 -20.97
N ASN A 17 -1.29 21.73 -20.52
CA ASN A 17 -1.73 21.46 -19.16
C ASN A 17 -2.00 19.98 -18.95
N ARG A 18 -2.60 19.29 -19.94
CA ARG A 18 -2.71 17.81 -19.91
C ARG A 18 -1.35 17.15 -19.76
N ARG A 19 -0.37 17.56 -20.59
CA ARG A 19 0.99 17.00 -20.54
C ARG A 19 1.64 17.21 -19.18
N ARG A 20 1.55 18.42 -18.62
CA ARG A 20 2.07 18.71 -17.28
C ARG A 20 1.40 17.87 -16.19
N LEU A 21 0.08 17.72 -16.23
CA LEU A 21 -0.67 16.88 -15.29
C LEU A 21 -0.27 15.40 -15.39
N LEU A 22 -0.20 14.86 -16.61
CA LEU A 22 0.19 13.47 -16.84
C LEU A 22 1.64 13.20 -16.43
N LEU A 23 2.56 14.13 -16.70
CA LEU A 23 3.96 14.03 -16.27
C LEU A 23 4.08 14.09 -14.75
N GLY A 24 3.33 14.98 -14.08
CA GLY A 24 3.30 15.05 -12.61
C GLY A 24 2.71 13.79 -11.96
N LEU A 25 1.72 13.17 -12.58
CA LEU A 25 1.18 11.89 -12.10
C LEU A 25 2.18 10.75 -12.33
N ALA A 26 2.82 10.72 -13.50
CA ALA A 26 3.82 9.71 -13.85
C ALA A 26 5.04 9.76 -12.91
N SER A 27 5.44 10.94 -12.44
CA SER A 27 6.55 11.06 -11.46
C SER A 27 6.13 10.69 -10.03
N ALA A 28 4.86 10.87 -9.66
CA ALA A 28 4.36 10.53 -8.32
C ALA A 28 4.09 9.02 -8.14
N LEU A 29 3.76 8.30 -9.22
CA LEU A 29 3.44 6.87 -9.19
C LEU A 29 4.57 6.00 -8.61
N PRO A 30 5.86 6.14 -9.03
CA PRO A 30 6.96 5.39 -8.43
C PRO A 30 7.12 5.66 -6.93
N LEU A 31 7.03 6.92 -6.51
CA LEU A 31 7.15 7.32 -5.10
C LEU A 31 6.03 6.72 -4.24
N TYR A 32 4.81 6.68 -4.78
CA TYR A 32 3.69 6.04 -4.11
C TYR A 32 3.92 4.54 -3.89
N TRP A 33 4.36 3.81 -4.93
CA TRP A 33 4.60 2.37 -4.80
C TRP A 33 5.79 2.03 -3.91
N GLU A 34 6.81 2.88 -3.90
CA GLU A 34 7.93 2.78 -2.97
C GLU A 34 7.48 3.00 -1.52
N ALA A 35 6.61 3.98 -1.28
CA ALA A 35 6.02 4.19 0.04
C ALA A 35 5.20 2.98 0.51
N VAL A 36 4.41 2.35 -0.38
CA VAL A 36 3.67 1.13 -0.06
C VAL A 36 4.62 -0.03 0.26
N ALA A 37 5.71 -0.20 -0.50
CA ALA A 37 6.73 -1.20 -0.22
C ALA A 37 7.36 -1.00 1.17
N ASN A 38 7.65 0.24 1.55
CA ASN A 38 8.18 0.56 2.88
C ASN A 38 7.18 0.31 4.00
N LEU A 39 5.88 0.57 3.78
CA LEU A 39 4.83 0.19 4.72
C LEU A 39 4.73 -1.33 4.93
N VAL A 40 4.93 -2.13 3.87
CA VAL A 40 4.97 -3.60 4.03
C VAL A 40 6.15 -4.05 4.87
N ARG A 41 7.32 -3.42 4.71
CA ARG A 41 8.53 -3.71 5.49
C ARG A 41 8.42 -3.25 6.94
N THR A 42 7.53 -2.30 7.23
CA THR A 42 7.30 -1.81 8.58
C THR A 42 6.51 -2.87 9.38
N PRO A 43 6.93 -3.22 10.62
CA PRO A 43 6.23 -4.20 11.44
C PRO A 43 4.76 -3.85 11.63
N ALA A 44 3.86 -4.82 11.47
CA ALA A 44 2.43 -4.61 11.66
C ALA A 44 2.10 -4.49 13.17
N PRO A 45 1.41 -3.42 13.59
CA PRO A 45 1.07 -3.22 15.00
C PRO A 45 -0.08 -4.13 15.49
N ASP A 46 -0.92 -4.63 14.58
CA ASP A 46 -2.11 -5.42 14.91
C ASP A 46 -2.54 -6.36 13.76
N ALA A 47 -3.52 -7.21 14.05
CA ALA A 47 -4.06 -8.18 13.10
C ALA A 47 -4.75 -7.53 11.88
N ALA A 48 -5.31 -6.32 12.01
CA ALA A 48 -5.93 -5.63 10.89
C ALA A 48 -4.89 -5.14 9.88
N ALA A 49 -3.74 -4.67 10.35
CA ALA A 49 -2.59 -4.33 9.50
C ALA A 49 -2.05 -5.56 8.77
N VAL A 50 -1.99 -6.74 9.42
CA VAL A 50 -1.61 -7.99 8.76
C VAL A 50 -2.64 -8.39 7.68
N MET A 51 -3.93 -8.27 7.97
CA MET A 51 -4.97 -8.53 6.96
C MET A 51 -4.89 -7.59 5.77
N TRP A 52 -4.51 -6.32 5.98
CA TRP A 52 -4.24 -5.38 4.89
C TRP A 52 -3.09 -5.87 4.00
N LYS A 53 -1.96 -6.30 4.58
CA LYS A 53 -0.83 -6.86 3.82
C LYS A 53 -1.23 -8.07 2.98
N ARG A 54 -2.04 -8.99 3.54
CA ARG A 54 -2.56 -10.18 2.84
C ARG A 54 -3.47 -9.87 1.64
N LYS A 55 -4.10 -8.70 1.59
CA LYS A 55 -4.97 -8.27 0.48
C LYS A 55 -4.21 -7.60 -0.66
N LEU A 56 -2.93 -7.30 -0.47
CA LEU A 56 -2.12 -6.68 -1.51
C LEU A 56 -1.84 -7.68 -2.63
N ASN A 57 -1.87 -7.20 -3.88
CA ASN A 57 -1.44 -7.99 -5.02
C ASN A 57 0.05 -7.70 -5.28
N PRO A 58 0.95 -8.68 -5.10
CA PRO A 58 2.39 -8.46 -5.21
C PRO A 58 2.82 -8.03 -6.62
N ASN A 59 2.03 -8.33 -7.66
CA ASN A 59 2.31 -7.89 -9.03
C ASN A 59 2.30 -6.35 -9.22
N TYR A 60 1.74 -5.61 -8.26
CA TYR A 60 1.68 -4.15 -8.28
C TYR A 60 2.60 -3.50 -7.26
N LEU A 61 3.42 -4.29 -6.56
CA LEU A 61 4.34 -3.78 -5.55
C LEU A 61 5.78 -3.77 -6.07
N LEU A 62 6.59 -2.87 -5.52
CA LEU A 62 8.04 -2.85 -5.70
C LEU A 62 8.76 -3.77 -4.68
N ILE A 63 8.16 -4.92 -4.40
CA ILE A 63 8.69 -6.01 -3.56
C ILE A 63 8.23 -7.34 -4.14
N THR A 64 8.98 -8.41 -3.90
CA THR A 64 8.60 -9.73 -4.39
C THR A 64 7.47 -10.35 -3.57
N ALA A 65 6.81 -11.38 -4.11
CA ALA A 65 5.79 -12.13 -3.39
C ALA A 65 6.37 -12.84 -2.15
N GLU A 66 7.62 -13.30 -2.25
CA GLU A 66 8.37 -13.91 -1.15
C GLU A 66 8.64 -12.90 -0.03
N GLU A 67 9.11 -11.70 -0.37
CA GLU A 67 9.35 -10.63 0.61
C GLU A 67 8.07 -10.22 1.34
N LEU A 68 6.94 -10.13 0.62
CA LEU A 68 5.64 -9.86 1.22
C LEU A 68 5.21 -10.98 2.17
N ALA A 69 5.38 -12.24 1.78
CA ALA A 69 5.04 -13.39 2.61
C ALA A 69 5.92 -13.47 3.87
N GLU A 70 7.22 -13.19 3.74
CA GLU A 70 8.15 -13.16 4.87
C GLU A 70 7.77 -12.05 5.86
N ALA A 71 7.43 -10.86 5.38
CA ALA A 71 6.98 -9.75 6.23
C ALA A 71 5.72 -10.13 7.03
N ILE A 72 4.72 -10.74 6.37
CA ILE A 72 3.49 -11.24 7.00
C ILE A 72 3.81 -12.30 8.06
N ALA A 73 4.68 -13.27 7.75
CA ALA A 73 5.05 -14.32 8.68
C ALA A 73 5.75 -13.77 9.94
N LYS A 74 6.64 -12.80 9.78
CA LYS A 74 7.31 -12.12 10.90
C LYS A 74 6.31 -11.38 11.79
N ASP A 75 5.37 -10.66 11.18
CA ASP A 75 4.32 -9.95 11.92
C ASP A 75 3.43 -10.91 12.70
N GLU A 76 3.02 -12.01 12.08
CA GLU A 76 2.20 -13.04 12.73
C GLU A 76 2.93 -13.71 13.89
N ALA A 77 4.21 -14.05 13.71
CA ALA A 77 5.05 -14.58 14.77
C ALA A 77 5.18 -13.59 15.93
N PHE A 78 5.36 -12.30 15.65
CA PHE A 78 5.43 -11.25 16.66
C PHE A 78 4.11 -11.13 17.43
N LEU A 79 2.98 -11.06 16.74
CA LEU A 79 1.66 -10.96 17.38
C LEU A 79 1.30 -12.21 18.18
N ALA A 80 1.73 -13.39 17.74
CA ALA A 80 1.56 -14.64 18.48
C ALA A 80 2.40 -14.67 19.76
N ALA A 81 3.64 -14.19 19.71
CA ALA A 81 4.54 -14.09 20.86
C ALA A 81 4.12 -12.98 21.84
N HIS A 82 3.46 -11.94 21.34
CA HIS A 82 3.01 -10.78 22.10
C HIS A 82 1.50 -10.59 21.98
N PRO A 83 0.69 -11.50 22.56
CA PRO A 83 -0.76 -11.39 22.49
C PRO A 83 -1.19 -10.06 23.13
N ALA A 84 -1.75 -9.16 22.31
CA ALA A 84 -2.28 -7.90 22.79
C ALA A 84 -3.30 -8.20 23.90
N LYS A 85 -3.03 -7.74 25.13
CA LYS A 85 -3.96 -7.88 26.24
C LYS A 85 -5.24 -7.15 25.84
N MET A 86 -6.26 -7.88 25.42
CA MET A 86 -7.61 -7.37 25.32
C MET A 86 -7.94 -6.77 26.69
N LYS A 87 -8.01 -5.43 26.79
CA LYS A 87 -8.71 -4.82 27.91
C LYS A 87 -10.13 -5.34 27.79
N ARG A 88 -10.47 -6.29 28.66
CA ARG A 88 -11.82 -6.76 28.90
C ARG A 88 -12.59 -5.52 29.33
N ASP A 89 -13.32 -4.92 28.41
CA ASP A 89 -14.21 -3.81 28.72
C ASP A 89 -15.31 -4.41 29.61
N GLY A 90 -15.15 -4.15 30.91
CA GLY A 90 -16.06 -4.60 31.94
C GLY A 90 -17.32 -3.76 31.81
N ARG A 91 -18.41 -4.46 31.44
CA ARG A 91 -19.79 -4.02 31.67
C ARG A 91 -19.98 -3.42 33.05
#